data_AF-A0A966G222-F1
#
_entry.id   AF-A0A966G222-F1
#
_cell.length_a   1.000
_cell.length_b   1.000
_cell.length_c   1.000
_cell.angle_alpha   90.00
_cell.angle_beta   90.00
_cell.angle_gamma   90.00
#
_symmetry.space_group_name_H-M   'P 1'
#
loop_
_entity.id
_entity.type
_entity.pdbx_description
1 polymer ?
#
loop_
_entity_poly.entity_id
_entity_poly.type
_entity_poly.pdbx_seq_one_letter_code
_entity_poly.pdbx_strand_id
1 'polypeptide(L)'
;MAQTLTKIIKNAGGGKHCLLVAGATLAILAPFQAAQAVTVVVGTGTVTGYFDNPITLPGSVYTGIGTDTIEWGTPVTSSFTNQLSFTPSDFVFQPKGQDFVAGRLYYRNGAIFLDTKIDGVDLIINTTSSDPDFTQTLPLKITFVTTPNVADPIASADFIYFTDFPDRGSFRVLEGEDTDVEVITQFNSLDLVGFGAVGDPLKGFLSPSTGPDPFPAVPEPSSILGLLALGLLGMGSVFNKQRK
;
A
#
# COMPACT_ATOMS: atom_id res chain seq x y z
N MET A 1 46.19 15.97 11.71
CA MET A 1 46.60 17.39 11.63
C MET A 1 45.56 18.22 12.37
N ALA A 2 45.84 18.61 13.61
CA ALA A 2 44.95 19.47 14.40
C ALA A 2 45.55 20.88 14.43
N GLN A 3 44.78 21.88 13.97
CA GLN A 3 45.19 23.28 13.98
C GLN A 3 44.82 23.90 15.34
N THR A 4 45.84 24.38 16.05
CA THR A 4 45.70 25.09 17.32
C THR A 4 45.43 26.57 17.06
N LEU A 5 44.30 27.09 17.57
CA LEU A 5 43.97 28.52 17.53
C LEU A 5 44.57 29.22 18.76
N THR A 6 45.59 30.06 18.55
CA THR A 6 46.16 30.93 19.58
C THR A 6 45.43 32.27 19.58
N LYS A 7 44.75 32.61 20.68
CA LYS A 7 44.16 33.95 20.88
C LYS A 7 44.98 34.73 21.93
N ILE A 8 45.57 35.83 21.47
CA ILE A 8 46.29 36.83 22.26
C ILE A 8 45.27 37.78 22.89
N ILE A 9 45.33 38.01 24.21
CA ILE A 9 44.66 39.16 24.85
C ILE A 9 45.67 39.91 25.74
N LYS A 10 45.72 41.22 25.51
CA LYS A 10 46.59 42.23 26.13
C LYS A 10 46.22 42.48 27.60
N ASN A 11 47.25 42.77 28.41
CA ASN A 11 47.14 43.36 29.74
C ASN A 11 46.68 44.83 29.67
N ALA A 12 45.71 45.19 30.53
CA ALA A 12 45.48 46.54 31.02
C ALA A 12 45.20 46.43 32.53
N GLY A 13 45.89 47.25 33.32
CA GLY A 13 46.04 47.06 34.77
C GLY A 13 44.93 47.63 35.65
N GLY A 14 45.06 47.33 36.94
CA GLY A 14 44.54 48.12 38.06
C GLY A 14 43.16 47.69 38.58
N GLY A 15 43.13 47.11 39.78
CA GLY A 15 41.89 47.01 40.56
C GLY A 15 41.76 45.73 41.37
N LYS A 16 41.42 45.88 42.64
CA LYS A 16 41.50 44.89 43.72
C LYS A 16 40.39 43.82 43.66
N HIS A 17 40.71 42.66 44.24
CA HIS A 17 39.85 41.51 44.55
C HIS A 17 39.34 40.70 43.36
N CYS A 18 40.14 39.72 42.94
CA CYS A 18 39.70 38.67 42.02
C CYS A 18 39.31 37.42 42.83
N LEU A 19 38.01 37.17 42.90
CA LEU A 19 37.41 35.94 43.41
C LEU A 19 37.82 34.79 42.48
N LEU A 20 38.61 33.83 42.99
CA LEU A 20 38.96 32.61 42.26
C LEU A 20 37.73 31.72 42.16
N VAL A 21 36.94 31.89 41.10
CA VAL A 21 35.93 30.91 40.69
C VAL A 21 36.67 29.86 39.86
N ALA A 22 37.02 28.75 40.49
CA ALA A 22 37.51 27.56 39.81
C ALA A 22 36.37 27.00 38.93
N GLY A 23 36.36 27.38 37.66
CA GLY A 23 35.46 26.82 36.65
C GLY A 23 35.88 25.38 36.35
N ALA A 24 35.24 24.41 37.00
CA ALA A 24 35.33 23.01 36.62
C ALA A 24 34.63 22.81 35.27
N THR A 25 35.40 22.74 34.18
CA THR A 25 34.90 22.26 32.89
C THR A 25 34.56 20.78 33.02
N LEU A 26 33.28 20.49 33.25
CA LEU A 26 32.71 19.15 33.19
C LEU A 26 32.64 18.74 31.70
N ALA A 27 33.67 18.05 31.20
CA ALA A 27 33.63 17.45 29.88
C ALA A 27 32.69 16.24 29.91
N ILE A 28 31.44 16.44 29.48
CA ILE A 28 30.49 15.35 29.26
C ILE A 28 30.98 14.59 28.01
N LEU A 29 31.78 13.54 28.22
CA LEU A 29 32.01 12.51 27.20
C LEU A 29 30.71 11.72 27.05
N ALA A 30 29.82 12.18 26.18
CA ALA A 30 28.76 11.31 25.68
C ALA A 30 29.44 10.16 24.92
N PRO A 31 29.15 8.89 25.24
CA PRO A 31 29.65 7.78 24.44
C PRO A 31 29.09 7.94 23.03
N PHE A 32 29.98 8.22 22.07
CA PHE A 32 29.68 8.11 20.65
C PHE A 32 29.40 6.63 20.39
N GLN A 33 28.14 6.21 20.44
CA GLN A 33 27.76 4.90 19.92
C GLN A 33 27.96 4.97 18.41
N ALA A 34 29.01 4.31 17.92
CA ALA A 34 29.19 4.09 16.50
C ALA A 34 27.95 3.33 16.00
N ALA A 35 27.18 3.96 15.12
CA ALA A 35 26.08 3.29 14.43
C ALA A 35 26.67 2.09 13.68
N GLN A 36 26.24 0.88 14.03
CA GLN A 36 26.60 -0.31 13.27
C GLN A 36 25.90 -0.21 11.92
N ALA A 37 26.66 -0.31 10.83
CA ALA A 37 26.09 -0.42 9.50
C ALA A 37 25.34 -1.76 9.41
N VAL A 38 24.02 -1.70 9.29
CA VAL A 38 23.21 -2.88 8.99
C VAL A 38 23.44 -3.23 7.53
N THR A 39 24.07 -4.38 7.29
CA THR A 39 24.21 -4.92 5.92
C THR A 39 22.84 -5.40 5.47
N VAL A 40 22.26 -4.71 4.49
CA VAL A 40 20.97 -5.11 3.92
C VAL A 40 21.23 -6.05 2.75
N VAL A 41 20.59 -7.22 2.75
CA VAL A 41 20.65 -8.16 1.63
C VAL A 41 19.83 -7.58 0.49
N VAL A 42 20.45 -7.45 -0.68
CA VAL A 42 19.83 -6.91 -1.90
C VAL A 42 19.91 -7.92 -3.04
N GLY A 43 18.87 -7.96 -3.88
CA GLY A 43 18.74 -8.89 -4.99
C GLY A 43 18.55 -8.18 -6.32
N THR A 44 18.84 -8.88 -7.41
CA THR A 44 18.53 -8.43 -8.78
C THR A 44 18.04 -9.63 -9.55
N GLY A 45 16.95 -9.48 -10.28
CA GLY A 45 16.30 -10.60 -10.92
C GLY A 45 15.14 -10.17 -11.81
N THR A 46 14.48 -11.17 -12.37
CA THR A 46 13.39 -10.99 -13.31
C THR A 46 12.06 -11.41 -12.70
N VAL A 47 10.98 -10.80 -13.19
CA VAL A 47 9.60 -11.18 -12.83
C VAL A 47 8.89 -11.71 -14.06
N THR A 48 8.06 -12.74 -13.86
CA THR A 48 7.12 -13.25 -14.86
C THR A 48 5.77 -13.48 -14.19
N GLY A 49 4.71 -13.54 -14.98
CA GLY A 49 3.40 -13.93 -14.47
C GLY A 49 2.53 -14.56 -15.54
N TYR A 50 1.62 -15.43 -15.11
CA TYR A 50 0.60 -16.02 -15.97
C TYR A 50 -0.67 -16.30 -15.16
N PHE A 51 -1.79 -16.40 -15.87
CA PHE A 51 -3.10 -16.70 -15.30
C PHE A 51 -3.43 -18.19 -15.40
N ASP A 52 -4.01 -18.75 -14.34
CA ASP A 52 -4.40 -20.16 -14.28
C ASP A 52 -5.64 -20.37 -13.39
N ASN A 53 -6.18 -21.59 -13.36
CA ASN A 53 -7.28 -22.00 -12.48
C ASN A 53 -8.48 -21.02 -12.46
N PRO A 54 -9.14 -20.78 -13.61
CA PRO A 54 -10.28 -19.87 -13.65
C PRO A 54 -11.43 -20.42 -12.80
N ILE A 55 -12.12 -19.52 -12.09
CA ILE A 55 -13.32 -19.84 -11.31
C ILE A 55 -14.53 -19.61 -12.24
N THR A 56 -15.12 -20.70 -12.70
CA THR A 56 -16.13 -20.67 -13.77
C THR A 56 -17.49 -21.16 -13.30
N LEU A 57 -18.55 -20.61 -13.89
CA LEU A 57 -19.92 -21.13 -13.84
C LEU A 57 -20.28 -21.84 -15.17
N PRO A 58 -21.33 -22.68 -15.21
CA PRO A 58 -21.85 -23.21 -16.47
C PRO A 58 -22.18 -22.06 -17.43
N GLY A 59 -21.64 -22.09 -18.65
CA GLY A 59 -21.82 -21.03 -19.65
C GLY A 59 -20.66 -20.03 -19.76
N SER A 60 -19.70 -20.07 -18.83
CA SER A 60 -18.50 -19.20 -18.86
C SER A 60 -17.78 -19.28 -20.21
N VAL A 61 -17.42 -18.12 -20.75
CA VAL A 61 -16.63 -18.01 -21.98
C VAL A 61 -15.33 -17.30 -21.62
N TYR A 62 -14.18 -17.95 -21.84
CA TYR A 62 -12.87 -17.37 -21.55
C TYR A 62 -11.76 -18.01 -22.41
N THR A 63 -10.65 -17.29 -22.56
CA THR A 63 -9.43 -17.75 -23.22
C THR A 63 -8.19 -17.16 -22.54
N GLY A 64 -7.00 -17.71 -22.81
CA GLY A 64 -5.72 -17.12 -22.32
C GLY A 64 -5.13 -17.77 -21.06
N ILE A 65 -5.70 -18.88 -20.57
CA ILE A 65 -5.09 -19.66 -19.48
C ILE A 65 -3.68 -20.13 -19.85
N GLY A 66 -2.76 -20.02 -18.90
CA GLY A 66 -1.33 -20.30 -19.07
C GLY A 66 -0.55 -19.15 -19.72
N THR A 67 -1.18 -18.01 -19.99
CA THR A 67 -0.54 -16.82 -20.58
C THR A 67 -0.61 -15.63 -19.61
N ASP A 68 0.05 -14.53 -19.96
CA ASP A 68 0.02 -13.27 -19.20
C ASP A 68 -1.27 -12.48 -19.36
N THR A 69 -2.24 -12.98 -20.14
CA THR A 69 -3.49 -12.31 -20.46
C THR A 69 -4.65 -13.29 -20.43
N ILE A 70 -5.73 -12.93 -19.75
CA ILE A 70 -7.00 -13.66 -19.79
C ILE A 70 -8.10 -12.74 -20.32
N GLU A 71 -8.92 -13.26 -21.22
CA GLU A 71 -10.12 -12.58 -21.72
C GLU A 71 -11.35 -13.41 -21.38
N TRP A 72 -12.46 -12.75 -21.02
CA TRP A 72 -13.70 -13.43 -20.67
C TRP A 72 -14.97 -12.66 -21.05
N GLY A 73 -16.07 -13.42 -21.04
CA GLY A 73 -17.41 -12.96 -21.35
C GLY A 73 -17.69 -12.89 -22.85
N THR A 74 -18.96 -13.01 -23.21
CA THR A 74 -19.46 -12.65 -24.53
C THR A 74 -19.93 -11.20 -24.46
N PRO A 75 -19.37 -10.29 -25.29
CA PRO A 75 -19.73 -8.89 -25.24
C PRO A 75 -21.17 -8.67 -25.69
N VAL A 76 -21.86 -7.72 -25.07
CA VAL A 76 -23.11 -7.18 -25.62
C VAL A 76 -22.80 -6.32 -26.86
N THR A 77 -23.82 -6.00 -27.64
CA THR A 77 -23.67 -5.19 -28.86
C THR A 77 -22.94 -3.87 -28.58
N SER A 78 -21.93 -3.56 -29.38
CA SER A 78 -21.08 -2.36 -29.27
C SER A 78 -20.23 -2.29 -28.00
N SER A 79 -19.94 -3.43 -27.37
CA SER A 79 -18.96 -3.55 -26.30
C SER A 79 -17.84 -4.53 -26.65
N PHE A 80 -17.00 -4.86 -25.68
CA PHE A 80 -15.86 -5.76 -25.83
C PHE A 80 -15.79 -6.75 -24.66
N THR A 81 -14.99 -7.80 -24.84
CA THR A 81 -14.69 -8.77 -23.79
C THR A 81 -13.96 -8.09 -22.65
N ASN A 82 -14.23 -8.56 -21.43
CA ASN A 82 -13.38 -8.21 -20.30
C ASN A 82 -11.99 -8.83 -20.50
N GLN A 83 -10.95 -8.12 -20.06
CA GLN A 83 -9.58 -8.58 -20.18
C GLN A 83 -8.74 -8.15 -18.99
N LEU A 84 -7.94 -9.07 -18.47
CA LEU A 84 -6.94 -8.81 -17.46
C LEU A 84 -5.58 -9.27 -18.00
N SER A 85 -4.59 -8.39 -17.97
CA SER A 85 -3.22 -8.67 -18.42
C SER A 85 -2.20 -8.28 -17.37
N PHE A 86 -1.14 -9.08 -17.20
CA PHE A 86 -0.06 -8.80 -16.28
C PHE A 86 1.22 -8.44 -17.04
N THR A 87 1.71 -7.22 -16.86
CA THR A 87 3.03 -6.80 -17.38
C THR A 87 4.04 -6.82 -16.23
N PRO A 88 5.01 -7.75 -16.22
CA PRO A 88 5.98 -7.85 -15.13
C PRO A 88 6.93 -6.64 -15.08
N SER A 89 7.52 -6.40 -13.91
CA SER A 89 8.57 -5.41 -13.69
C SER A 89 9.74 -6.05 -12.97
N ASP A 90 10.86 -6.18 -13.67
CA ASP A 90 12.11 -6.69 -13.11
C ASP A 90 12.64 -5.78 -12.00
N PHE A 91 13.43 -6.35 -11.09
CA PHE A 91 13.92 -5.65 -9.91
C PHE A 91 15.45 -5.62 -9.88
N VAL A 92 16.01 -4.50 -9.42
CA VAL A 92 17.45 -4.26 -9.39
C VAL A 92 17.85 -3.68 -8.03
N PHE A 93 18.87 -4.27 -7.41
CA PHE A 93 19.33 -3.94 -6.05
C PHE A 93 18.19 -3.88 -5.01
N GLN A 94 17.16 -4.72 -5.15
CA GLN A 94 15.99 -4.71 -4.29
C GLN A 94 16.34 -5.21 -2.89
N PRO A 95 16.19 -4.40 -1.84
CA PRO A 95 16.43 -4.83 -0.48
C PRO A 95 15.34 -5.79 0.00
N LYS A 96 15.73 -6.81 0.78
CA LYS A 96 14.74 -7.63 1.50
C LYS A 96 13.95 -6.79 2.49
N GLY A 97 12.66 -7.10 2.62
CA GLY A 97 11.73 -6.39 3.50
C GLY A 97 11.34 -5.00 2.99
N GLN A 98 11.73 -4.63 1.76
CA GLN A 98 11.24 -3.42 1.11
C GLN A 98 10.26 -3.77 0.00
N ASP A 99 9.22 -2.94 -0.09
CA ASP A 99 8.20 -3.03 -1.10
C ASP A 99 8.79 -2.75 -2.48
N PHE A 100 8.28 -3.44 -3.49
CA PHE A 100 8.58 -3.16 -4.89
C PHE A 100 7.37 -3.47 -5.76
N VAL A 101 7.36 -2.89 -6.96
CA VAL A 101 6.35 -3.16 -7.97
C VAL A 101 6.75 -4.43 -8.70
N ALA A 102 6.01 -5.53 -8.50
CA ALA A 102 6.25 -6.78 -9.22
C ALA A 102 5.76 -6.70 -10.68
N GLY A 103 4.82 -5.82 -10.95
CA GLY A 103 4.28 -5.59 -12.28
C GLY A 103 3.01 -4.74 -12.24
N ARG A 104 2.36 -4.65 -13.39
CA ARG A 104 1.10 -3.92 -13.58
C ARG A 104 0.01 -4.87 -14.06
N LEU A 105 -1.16 -4.78 -13.44
CA LEU A 105 -2.38 -5.41 -13.92
C LEU A 105 -3.16 -4.40 -14.75
N TYR A 106 -3.20 -4.63 -16.06
CA TYR A 106 -4.11 -3.92 -16.97
C TYR A 106 -5.48 -4.58 -16.92
N TYR A 107 -6.53 -3.80 -16.70
CA TYR A 107 -7.91 -4.26 -16.72
C TYR A 107 -8.71 -3.43 -17.72
N ARG A 108 -9.32 -4.12 -18.69
CA ARG A 108 -10.32 -3.57 -19.61
C ARG A 108 -11.70 -4.07 -19.20
N ASN A 109 -12.58 -3.13 -18.83
CA ASN A 109 -13.94 -3.40 -18.38
C ASN A 109 -14.97 -3.13 -19.49
N GLY A 110 -15.58 -4.20 -20.00
CA GLY A 110 -16.61 -4.17 -21.02
C GLY A 110 -17.91 -4.80 -20.56
N ALA A 111 -18.99 -4.46 -21.25
CA ALA A 111 -20.31 -5.00 -21.01
C ALA A 111 -20.43 -6.41 -21.62
N ILE A 112 -20.65 -7.41 -20.77
CA ILE A 112 -20.79 -8.81 -21.18
C ILE A 112 -22.15 -9.39 -20.75
N PHE A 113 -22.57 -10.48 -21.39
CA PHE A 113 -23.70 -11.27 -20.90
C PHE A 113 -23.32 -11.98 -19.59
N LEU A 114 -24.13 -11.79 -18.54
CA LEU A 114 -23.80 -12.23 -17.18
C LEU A 114 -23.63 -13.75 -17.04
N ASP A 115 -24.27 -14.55 -17.88
CA ASP A 115 -24.15 -16.02 -17.92
C ASP A 115 -22.83 -16.51 -18.55
N THR A 116 -22.05 -15.59 -19.13
CA THR A 116 -20.76 -15.90 -19.78
C THR A 116 -19.54 -15.45 -18.98
N LYS A 117 -19.74 -14.84 -17.81
CA LYS A 117 -18.66 -14.35 -16.95
C LYS A 117 -17.84 -15.49 -16.33
N ILE A 118 -16.68 -15.14 -15.79
CA ILE A 118 -15.95 -15.93 -14.79
C ILE A 118 -15.90 -15.12 -13.48
N ASP A 119 -15.83 -15.80 -12.34
CA ASP A 119 -15.84 -15.17 -11.01
C ASP A 119 -14.43 -14.89 -10.47
N GLY A 120 -13.39 -15.33 -11.16
CA GLY A 120 -12.02 -15.10 -10.76
C GLY A 120 -11.01 -15.98 -11.49
N VAL A 121 -9.73 -15.78 -11.15
CA VAL A 121 -8.58 -16.49 -11.71
C VAL A 121 -7.41 -16.44 -10.73
N ASP A 122 -6.47 -17.38 -10.81
CA ASP A 122 -5.20 -17.28 -10.10
C ASP A 122 -4.17 -16.56 -11.00
N LEU A 123 -3.51 -15.52 -10.48
CA LEU A 123 -2.29 -14.95 -11.06
C LEU A 123 -1.08 -15.58 -10.37
N ILE A 124 -0.23 -16.28 -11.13
CA ILE A 124 0.99 -16.89 -10.61
C ILE A 124 2.18 -16.00 -10.97
N ILE A 125 2.72 -15.28 -10.00
CA ILE A 125 3.92 -14.45 -10.18
C ILE A 125 5.16 -15.26 -9.82
N ASN A 126 6.12 -15.35 -10.73
CA ASN A 126 7.41 -15.99 -10.47
C ASN A 126 8.55 -14.98 -10.53
N THR A 127 9.44 -15.04 -9.55
CA THR A 127 10.66 -14.26 -9.50
C THR A 127 11.85 -15.19 -9.64
N THR A 128 12.89 -14.76 -10.37
CA THR A 128 14.14 -15.52 -10.52
C THR A 128 15.34 -14.62 -10.36
N SER A 129 16.30 -15.07 -9.56
CA SER A 129 17.53 -14.34 -9.24
C SER A 129 18.69 -15.31 -9.05
N SER A 130 19.92 -14.83 -9.19
CA SER A 130 21.11 -15.60 -8.80
C SER A 130 21.17 -15.87 -7.29
N ASP A 131 20.51 -15.02 -6.50
CA ASP A 131 20.32 -15.22 -5.07
C ASP A 131 18.99 -16.00 -4.87
N PRO A 132 19.03 -17.22 -4.30
CA PRO A 132 17.83 -18.06 -4.13
C PRO A 132 16.78 -17.40 -3.23
N ASP A 133 17.15 -16.47 -2.35
CA ASP A 133 16.19 -15.79 -1.49
C ASP A 133 15.30 -14.80 -2.25
N PHE A 134 15.64 -14.51 -3.51
CA PHE A 134 14.84 -13.70 -4.44
C PHE A 134 14.25 -14.55 -5.58
N THR A 135 14.28 -15.89 -5.44
CA THR A 135 13.66 -16.84 -6.37
C THR A 135 12.44 -17.46 -5.70
N GLN A 136 11.25 -16.98 -6.03
CA GLN A 136 10.01 -17.31 -5.33
C GLN A 136 8.82 -17.36 -6.28
N THR A 137 7.80 -18.12 -5.90
CA THR A 137 6.50 -18.20 -6.59
C THR A 137 5.41 -17.67 -5.66
N LEU A 138 4.61 -16.72 -6.14
CA LEU A 138 3.49 -16.13 -5.42
C LEU A 138 2.19 -16.34 -6.20
N PRO A 139 1.35 -17.31 -5.76
CA PRO A 139 0.00 -17.47 -6.29
C PRO A 139 -0.93 -16.41 -5.65
N LEU A 140 -1.60 -15.64 -6.48
CA LEU A 140 -2.60 -14.64 -6.06
C LEU A 140 -3.96 -15.00 -6.64
N LYS A 141 -4.91 -15.36 -5.76
CA LYS A 141 -6.30 -15.54 -6.16
C LYS A 141 -6.94 -14.18 -6.39
N ILE A 142 -7.46 -13.94 -7.60
CA ILE A 142 -8.16 -12.71 -7.95
C ILE A 142 -9.63 -13.04 -8.13
N THR A 143 -10.50 -12.32 -7.42
CA THR A 143 -11.95 -12.36 -7.63
C THR A 143 -12.36 -11.25 -8.57
N PHE A 144 -13.23 -11.57 -9.51
CA PHE A 144 -13.86 -10.61 -10.42
C PHE A 144 -15.29 -10.33 -9.96
N VAL A 145 -15.65 -9.06 -9.87
CA VAL A 145 -17.00 -8.64 -9.53
C VAL A 145 -17.54 -7.78 -10.66
N THR A 146 -18.54 -8.34 -11.34
CA THR A 146 -19.36 -7.62 -12.31
C THR A 146 -20.54 -6.95 -11.63
N THR A 147 -20.70 -5.66 -11.91
CA THR A 147 -21.71 -4.79 -11.30
C THR A 147 -22.86 -4.50 -12.26
N PRO A 148 -24.07 -4.21 -11.76
CA PRO A 148 -25.15 -3.74 -12.63
C PRO A 148 -24.84 -2.35 -13.17
N ASN A 149 -24.93 -2.17 -14.48
CA ASN A 149 -24.82 -0.88 -15.13
C ASN A 149 -26.01 0.03 -14.77
N VAL A 150 -25.72 1.12 -14.04
CA VAL A 150 -26.69 2.13 -13.57
C VAL A 150 -26.23 3.54 -14.00
N ALA A 151 -27.02 4.56 -13.66
CA ALA A 151 -26.71 5.94 -14.06
C ALA A 151 -25.44 6.51 -13.40
N ASP A 152 -25.04 5.99 -12.24
CA ASP A 152 -23.80 6.37 -11.57
C ASP A 152 -22.63 5.54 -12.13
N PRO A 153 -21.64 6.16 -12.81
CA PRO A 153 -20.50 5.44 -13.37
C PRO A 153 -19.63 4.78 -12.31
N ILE A 154 -19.55 5.34 -11.10
CA ILE A 154 -18.75 4.77 -10.01
C ILE A 154 -19.39 3.49 -9.46
N ALA A 155 -20.73 3.48 -9.35
CA ALA A 155 -21.49 2.30 -8.93
C ALA A 155 -21.55 1.20 -10.01
N SER A 156 -21.29 1.56 -11.27
CA SER A 156 -21.26 0.66 -12.43
C SER A 156 -19.85 0.14 -12.75
N ALA A 157 -18.85 0.50 -11.94
CA ALA A 157 -17.48 0.06 -12.15
C ALA A 157 -17.32 -1.41 -11.72
N ASP A 158 -16.92 -2.27 -12.66
CA ASP A 158 -16.48 -3.61 -12.32
C ASP A 158 -15.12 -3.54 -11.61
N PHE A 159 -14.86 -4.54 -10.79
CA PHE A 159 -13.66 -4.52 -9.98
C PHE A 159 -13.08 -5.90 -9.71
N ILE A 160 -11.79 -5.86 -9.38
CA ILE A 160 -11.04 -7.02 -8.94
C ILE A 160 -10.51 -6.79 -7.53
N TYR A 161 -10.31 -7.87 -6.80
CA TYR A 161 -9.59 -7.85 -5.53
C TYR A 161 -8.89 -9.20 -5.31
N PHE A 162 -7.89 -9.19 -4.43
CA PHE A 162 -7.21 -10.42 -4.06
C PHE A 162 -8.01 -11.18 -3.00
N THR A 163 -8.50 -12.38 -3.33
CA THR A 163 -9.48 -13.13 -2.53
C THR A 163 -8.97 -13.40 -1.11
N ASP A 164 -7.69 -13.76 -1.00
CA ASP A 164 -7.05 -14.11 0.28
C ASP A 164 -6.61 -12.85 1.07
N PHE A 165 -6.71 -11.66 0.47
CA PHE A 165 -6.27 -10.38 1.04
C PHE A 165 -7.32 -9.27 0.82
N PRO A 166 -8.57 -9.44 1.30
CA PRO A 166 -9.65 -8.48 1.05
C PRO A 166 -9.43 -7.13 1.75
N ASP A 167 -8.58 -7.09 2.77
CA ASP A 167 -8.17 -5.86 3.47
C ASP A 167 -7.30 -4.93 2.61
N ARG A 168 -6.79 -5.43 1.48
CA ARG A 168 -6.05 -4.62 0.49
C ARG A 168 -6.96 -3.83 -0.44
N GLY A 169 -8.28 -3.97 -0.28
CA GLY A 169 -9.27 -3.27 -1.08
C GLY A 169 -9.42 -3.88 -2.48
N SER A 170 -9.93 -3.06 -3.40
CA SER A 170 -10.21 -3.42 -4.78
C SER A 170 -9.66 -2.40 -5.76
N PHE A 171 -9.35 -2.87 -6.95
CA PHE A 171 -9.11 -2.03 -8.12
C PHE A 171 -10.34 -2.06 -9.02
N ARG A 172 -10.89 -0.89 -9.29
CA ARG A 172 -12.16 -0.70 -10.02
C ARG A 172 -11.92 0.04 -11.32
N VAL A 173 -12.59 -0.38 -12.39
CA VAL A 173 -12.49 0.25 -13.72
C VAL A 173 -13.88 0.60 -14.19
N LEU A 174 -14.05 1.84 -14.65
CA LEU A 174 -15.34 2.33 -15.15
C LEU A 174 -15.80 1.53 -16.37
N GLU A 175 -17.11 1.46 -16.56
CA GLU A 175 -17.70 0.74 -17.68
C GLU A 175 -17.24 1.29 -19.03
N GLY A 176 -16.77 0.40 -19.91
CA GLY A 176 -16.29 0.76 -21.25
C GLY A 176 -14.89 1.38 -21.26
N GLU A 177 -14.20 1.40 -20.13
CA GLU A 177 -12.84 1.94 -19.99
C GLU A 177 -11.80 0.84 -19.73
N ASP A 178 -10.54 1.24 -19.79
CA ASP A 178 -9.38 0.42 -19.47
C ASP A 178 -8.31 1.24 -18.77
N THR A 179 -7.60 0.62 -17.83
CA THR A 179 -6.44 1.21 -17.16
C THR A 179 -5.65 0.11 -16.44
N ASP A 180 -4.44 0.42 -16.01
CA ASP A 180 -3.63 -0.46 -15.17
C ASP A 180 -3.53 -0.03 -13.71
N VAL A 181 -3.11 -0.97 -12.86
CA VAL A 181 -2.73 -0.75 -11.47
C VAL A 181 -1.45 -1.52 -11.14
N GLU A 182 -0.59 -0.94 -10.32
CA GLU A 182 0.59 -1.64 -9.82
C GLU A 182 0.25 -2.74 -8.82
N VAL A 183 0.98 -3.86 -8.89
CA VAL A 183 0.96 -4.93 -7.88
C VAL A 183 2.22 -4.81 -7.03
N ILE A 184 2.05 -4.50 -5.75
CA ILE A 184 3.15 -4.29 -4.80
C ILE A 184 3.38 -5.58 -4.00
N THR A 185 4.63 -6.02 -3.93
CA THR A 185 5.06 -7.20 -3.18
C THR A 185 6.34 -6.92 -2.40
N GLN A 186 6.79 -7.88 -1.57
CA GLN A 186 7.97 -7.72 -0.73
C GLN A 186 8.78 -9.03 -0.58
N PHE A 187 10.11 -8.96 -0.73
CA PHE A 187 10.99 -10.12 -0.50
C PHE A 187 11.33 -10.31 0.99
N ASN A 188 10.71 -11.29 1.64
CA ASN A 188 11.10 -11.90 2.94
C ASN A 188 10.09 -13.01 3.29
N SER A 189 8.86 -12.87 2.74
CA SER A 189 7.76 -13.84 2.73
C SER A 189 6.97 -13.87 1.40
N LEU A 190 7.35 -13.07 0.39
CA LEU A 190 6.54 -12.73 -0.80
C LEU A 190 5.08 -12.42 -0.46
N ASP A 191 4.85 -11.69 0.63
CA ASP A 191 3.51 -11.20 0.92
C ASP A 191 3.11 -10.15 -0.10
N LEU A 192 1.89 -10.29 -0.60
CA LEU A 192 1.19 -9.23 -1.28
C LEU A 192 1.04 -8.04 -0.33
N VAL A 193 1.60 -6.90 -0.72
CA VAL A 193 1.41 -5.64 -0.02
C VAL A 193 0.07 -5.03 -0.43
N GLY A 194 -0.26 -5.08 -1.72
CA GLY A 194 -1.55 -4.64 -2.24
C GLY A 194 -1.43 -3.98 -3.61
N PHE A 195 -2.37 -3.09 -3.90
CA PHE A 195 -2.35 -2.26 -5.10
C PHE A 195 -1.54 -0.97 -4.89
N GLY A 196 -0.82 -0.55 -5.93
CA GLY A 196 -0.06 0.70 -5.96
C GLY A 196 -0.73 1.79 -6.80
N ALA A 197 0.06 2.50 -7.62
CA ALA A 197 -0.48 3.57 -8.45
C ALA A 197 -1.42 3.04 -9.54
N VAL A 198 -2.49 3.78 -9.81
CA VAL A 198 -3.39 3.57 -10.94
C VAL A 198 -2.87 4.39 -12.14
N GLY A 199 -2.81 3.78 -13.31
CA GLY A 199 -2.31 4.40 -14.54
C GLY A 199 -3.11 5.64 -14.95
N ASP A 200 -4.43 5.50 -15.14
CA ASP A 200 -5.35 6.59 -15.41
C ASP A 200 -6.44 6.68 -14.31
N PRO A 201 -6.32 7.62 -13.35
CA PRO A 201 -7.29 7.78 -12.27
C PRO A 201 -8.64 8.34 -12.72
N LEU A 202 -8.81 8.73 -13.98
CA LEU A 202 -10.10 9.11 -14.55
C LEU A 202 -10.89 7.88 -15.04
N LYS A 203 -10.21 6.76 -15.26
CA LYS A 203 -10.77 5.51 -15.81
C LYS A 203 -10.88 4.39 -14.80
N GLY A 204 -10.04 4.42 -13.77
CA GLY A 204 -10.11 3.48 -12.67
C GLY A 204 -9.66 4.09 -11.36
N PHE A 205 -9.94 3.39 -10.26
CA PHE A 205 -9.65 3.88 -8.92
C PHE A 205 -9.50 2.72 -7.93
N LEU A 206 -8.85 3.02 -6.80
CA LEU A 206 -8.79 2.10 -5.67
C LEU A 206 -9.93 2.37 -4.69
N SER A 207 -10.44 1.31 -4.10
CA SER A 207 -11.43 1.37 -3.03
C SER A 207 -10.99 0.46 -1.88
N PRO A 208 -11.15 0.87 -0.61
CA PRO A 208 -10.88 0.00 0.54
C PRO A 208 -11.92 -1.14 0.69
N SER A 209 -12.98 -1.13 -0.11
CA SER A 209 -14.09 -2.08 -0.05
C SER A 209 -13.99 -3.13 -1.16
N THR A 210 -14.33 -4.36 -0.83
CA THR A 210 -14.57 -5.45 -1.80
C THR A 210 -16.07 -5.67 -2.08
N GLY A 211 -16.93 -4.83 -1.49
CA GLY A 211 -18.38 -4.85 -1.72
C GLY A 211 -18.84 -3.92 -2.85
N PRO A 212 -20.14 -3.92 -3.19
CA PRO A 212 -20.67 -3.08 -4.26
C PRO A 212 -20.52 -1.58 -3.95
N ASP A 213 -20.68 -1.17 -2.69
CA ASP A 213 -20.38 0.20 -2.25
C ASP A 213 -18.85 0.41 -2.16
N PRO A 214 -18.26 1.29 -2.99
CA PRO A 214 -16.82 1.55 -2.96
C PRO A 214 -16.38 2.35 -1.73
N PHE A 215 -17.29 3.08 -1.08
CA PHE A 215 -16.97 3.94 0.05
C PHE A 215 -17.98 3.71 1.19
N PRO A 216 -17.98 2.50 1.79
CA PRO A 216 -18.90 2.18 2.85
C PRO A 216 -18.72 3.18 4.00
N ALA A 217 -19.84 3.71 4.50
CA ALA A 217 -19.82 4.65 5.61
C ALA A 217 -19.10 4.01 6.81
N VAL A 218 -18.00 4.64 7.24
CA VAL A 218 -17.30 4.23 8.47
C VAL A 218 -18.24 4.53 9.64
N PRO A 219 -18.63 3.55 10.46
CA PRO A 219 -19.44 3.82 11.63
C PRO A 219 -18.75 4.86 12.50
N GLU A 220 -19.45 5.95 12.84
CA GLU A 220 -18.90 6.95 13.75
C GLU A 220 -18.45 6.24 15.03
N PRO A 221 -17.21 6.45 15.52
CA PRO A 221 -16.78 5.82 16.74
C PRO A 221 -17.72 6.25 17.86
N SER A 222 -18.33 5.28 18.56
CA SER A 222 -19.26 5.48 19.67
C SER A 222 -18.68 6.31 20.84
N SER A 223 -17.45 6.79 20.71
CA SER A 223 -16.65 7.55 21.66
C SER A 223 -17.04 9.05 21.75
N ILE A 224 -17.70 9.63 20.75
CA ILE A 224 -18.04 11.07 20.76
C ILE A 224 -19.14 11.38 21.79
N LEU A 225 -20.14 10.49 21.94
CA LEU A 225 -21.15 10.63 23.02
C LEU A 225 -20.57 10.34 24.41
N GLY A 226 -19.58 9.45 24.53
CA GLY A 226 -18.93 9.13 25.81
C GLY A 226 -18.11 10.29 26.38
N LEU A 227 -17.41 11.04 25.53
CA LEU A 227 -16.63 12.21 25.94
C LEU A 227 -17.50 13.41 26.34
N LEU A 228 -18.65 13.60 25.69
CA LEU A 228 -19.63 14.63 26.06
C LEU A 228 -20.34 14.33 27.39
N ALA A 229 -20.59 13.06 27.70
CA ALA A 229 -21.21 12.65 28.97
C ALA A 229 -20.26 12.83 30.18
N LEU A 230 -18.94 12.64 30.00
CA LEU A 230 -17.94 12.84 31.06
C LEU A 230 -17.65 14.34 31.33
N GLY A 231 -17.85 15.21 30.35
CA GLY A 231 -17.66 16.67 30.51
C GLY A 231 -18.73 17.36 31.38
N LEU A 232 -19.94 16.79 31.49
CA LEU A 232 -21.05 17.38 32.25
C LEU A 232 -21.12 16.93 33.73
N LEU A 233 -20.45 15.83 34.09
CA LEU A 233 -20.41 15.35 35.48
C LEU A 233 -19.29 16.00 36.32
N GLY A 234 -18.38 16.76 35.71
CA GLY A 234 -17.21 17.36 36.37
C GLY A 234 -17.39 18.78 36.95
N MET A 235 -18.50 19.48 36.68
CA MET A 235 -18.69 20.89 37.08
C MET A 235 -19.69 21.13 38.22
N GLY A 236 -20.17 20.09 38.90
CA GLY A 236 -21.14 20.24 39.98
C GLY A 236 -20.68 19.66 41.31
N SER A 237 -19.79 20.36 42.05
CA SER A 237 -19.79 20.44 43.53
C SER A 237 -18.43 20.85 44.14
N VAL A 238 -18.07 22.13 44.08
CA VAL A 238 -17.27 22.76 45.14
C VAL A 238 -17.85 24.13 45.47
N PHE A 239 -18.86 24.15 46.33
CA PHE A 239 -19.21 25.34 47.12
C PHE A 239 -19.24 24.91 48.58
N ASN A 240 -18.08 24.94 49.24
CA ASN A 240 -18.00 24.90 50.69
C ASN A 240 -17.74 26.33 51.17
N LYS A 241 -18.81 27.05 51.53
CA LYS A 241 -18.71 28.40 52.11
C LYS A 241 -18.79 28.27 53.63
N GLN A 242 -17.63 28.32 54.26
CA GLN A 242 -17.53 28.63 55.68
C GLN A 242 -17.91 30.10 55.96
N ARG A 243 -18.59 30.30 57.10
CA ARG A 243 -18.84 31.49 57.95
C ARG A 243 -20.29 31.35 58.47
N LYS A 244 -20.59 31.31 59.77
CA LYS A 244 -19.94 31.82 60.98
C LYS A 244 -20.40 30.96 62.16
#